data_AF-A0A953E5U0-F1
#
_entry.id   AF-A0A953E5U0-F1
#
_cell.length_a   1.000
_cell.length_b   1.000
_cell.length_c   1.000
_cell.angle_alpha   90.00
_cell.angle_beta   90.00
_cell.angle_gamma   90.00
#
_symmetry.space_group_name_H-M   'P 1'
#
loop_
_entity.id
_entity.type
_entity.pdbx_description
1 polymer ?
#
loop_
_entity_poly.entity_id
_entity_poly.type
_entity_poly.pdbx_seq_one_letter_code
_entity_poly.pdbx_strand_id
1 'polypeptide(L)'
;MPSISDDENRDVSRAPVGLPASPKPRPDATPILVSRDYSRLRALARLWLRRDDPVGRALADKLDACRVVRPDAVPPSVAVLGSYVVYALEGGAPECRLLVMPEEYREDGERLAVSTPLGAALLGATAGQWVEAMERDGRRLAARLLAVSHGPGLLSLAGGSAGARARARWAAANMDDDRSPSAT
;
A
#
# COMPACT_ATOMS: atom_id res chain seq x y z
N MET A 1 66.91 -15.21 25.49
CA MET A 1 65.61 -15.91 25.58
C MET A 1 64.54 -14.97 25.02
N PRO A 2 63.67 -15.46 24.13
CA PRO A 2 63.22 -14.85 22.86
C PRO A 2 61.85 -14.15 22.98
N SER A 3 61.47 -13.19 22.12
CA SER A 3 60.89 -13.28 20.75
C SER A 3 59.68 -14.22 20.59
N ILE A 4 58.52 -13.62 20.29
CA ILE A 4 57.38 -14.08 19.45
C ILE A 4 56.51 -12.81 19.33
N SER A 5 56.47 -12.04 18.24
CA SER A 5 56.24 -12.31 16.82
C SER A 5 54.83 -12.83 16.50
N ASP A 6 54.12 -11.97 15.78
CA ASP A 6 53.25 -12.27 14.65
C ASP A 6 51.83 -12.79 14.85
N ASP A 7 51.03 -12.32 13.89
CA ASP A 7 49.92 -12.99 13.23
C ASP A 7 48.61 -13.13 14.00
N GLU A 8 47.62 -12.33 13.64
CA GLU A 8 46.68 -12.63 12.53
C GLU A 8 45.40 -13.20 13.14
N ASN A 9 44.38 -12.36 13.29
CA ASN A 9 43.04 -12.85 13.01
C ASN A 9 42.10 -11.75 12.49
N ARG A 10 42.20 -11.59 11.17
CA ARG A 10 41.11 -11.57 10.18
C ARG A 10 39.88 -10.69 10.45
N ASP A 11 39.77 -9.73 9.54
CA ASP A 11 38.60 -9.45 8.72
C ASP A 11 37.26 -10.03 9.23
N VAL A 12 36.39 -9.12 9.65
CA VAL A 12 34.95 -9.30 9.51
C VAL A 12 34.41 -8.17 8.64
N SER A 13 34.83 -8.16 7.38
CA SER A 13 34.05 -7.57 6.29
C SER A 13 32.82 -8.45 6.05
N ARG A 14 31.70 -8.19 6.75
CA ARG A 14 30.30 -8.57 6.39
C ARG A 14 29.40 -8.33 7.59
N ALA A 15 28.23 -7.70 7.51
CA ALA A 15 27.32 -7.40 6.41
C ALA A 15 26.51 -6.14 6.83
N PRO A 16 25.83 -5.42 5.92
CA PRO A 16 24.95 -4.33 6.32
C PRO A 16 23.97 -4.82 7.39
N VAL A 17 23.73 -3.98 8.40
CA VAL A 17 22.59 -4.10 9.32
C VAL A 17 21.36 -4.34 8.45
N GLY A 18 20.99 -5.62 8.34
CA GLY A 18 19.78 -6.01 7.64
C GLY A 18 18.66 -5.34 8.40
N LEU A 19 17.97 -4.41 7.74
CA LEU A 19 16.64 -4.01 8.16
C LEU A 19 15.91 -5.29 8.58
N PRO A 20 15.21 -5.30 9.73
CA PRO A 20 14.33 -6.42 10.02
C PRO A 20 13.44 -6.60 8.81
N ALA A 21 13.45 -7.80 8.21
CA ALA A 21 12.64 -8.11 7.06
C ALA A 21 11.22 -7.63 7.38
N SER A 22 10.76 -6.62 6.63
CA SER A 22 9.41 -6.08 6.72
C SER A 22 8.44 -7.25 6.88
N PRO A 23 7.44 -7.18 7.78
CA PRO A 23 6.49 -8.26 7.93
C PRO A 23 5.92 -8.57 6.55
N LYS A 24 6.25 -9.75 6.02
CA LYS A 24 5.74 -10.24 4.73
C LYS A 24 4.24 -9.98 4.68
N PRO A 25 3.69 -9.44 3.58
CA PRO A 25 2.25 -9.28 3.41
C PRO A 25 1.59 -10.61 3.76
N ARG A 26 0.76 -10.63 4.81
CA ARG A 26 -0.03 -11.82 5.14
C ARG A 26 -1.03 -11.99 3.99
N PRO A 27 -0.98 -13.11 3.23
CA PRO A 27 -1.85 -13.32 2.09
C PRO A 27 -3.33 -13.58 2.46
N ASP A 28 -3.69 -13.53 3.75
CA ASP A 28 -4.96 -14.05 4.26
C ASP A 28 -6.03 -12.99 4.54
N ALA A 29 -5.77 -11.71 4.25
CA ALA A 29 -6.79 -10.69 4.43
C ALA A 29 -7.75 -10.69 3.23
N THR A 30 -8.93 -11.25 3.43
CA THR A 30 -10.04 -11.21 2.48
C THR A 30 -10.30 -9.76 2.02
N PRO A 31 -10.12 -9.42 0.73
CA PRO A 31 -10.32 -8.05 0.27
C PRO A 31 -11.77 -7.63 0.49
N ILE A 32 -11.99 -6.43 0.99
CA ILE A 32 -13.34 -5.91 1.24
C ILE A 32 -13.72 -4.96 0.12
N LEU A 33 -14.83 -5.24 -0.58
CA LEU A 33 -15.33 -4.41 -1.67
C LEU A 33 -16.74 -3.92 -1.39
N VAL A 34 -17.06 -2.72 -1.91
CA VAL A 34 -18.39 -2.13 -1.75
C VAL A 34 -19.34 -2.70 -2.80
N SER A 35 -20.54 -3.08 -2.38
CA SER A 35 -21.56 -3.69 -3.25
C SER A 35 -21.88 -2.86 -4.50
N ARG A 36 -21.96 -1.53 -4.36
CA ARG A 36 -22.25 -0.60 -5.48
C ARG A 36 -21.16 -0.63 -6.57
N ASP A 37 -19.92 -0.93 -6.18
CA ASP A 37 -18.74 -0.85 -7.04
C ASP A 37 -18.41 -2.20 -7.69
N TYR A 38 -18.93 -3.30 -7.14
CA TYR A 38 -18.65 -4.67 -7.57
C TYR A 38 -18.90 -4.90 -9.07
N SER A 39 -20.06 -4.47 -9.59
CA SER A 39 -20.41 -4.66 -11.00
C SER A 39 -19.47 -3.88 -11.94
N ARG A 40 -19.06 -2.67 -11.56
CA ARG A 40 -18.13 -1.84 -12.33
C ARG A 40 -16.73 -2.46 -12.35
N LEU A 41 -16.24 -2.89 -11.18
CA LEU A 41 -14.94 -3.56 -11.05
C LEU A 41 -14.91 -4.89 -11.82
N ARG A 42 -16.00 -5.66 -11.81
CA ARG A 42 -16.12 -6.91 -12.57
C ARG A 42 -16.09 -6.69 -14.08
N ALA A 43 -16.77 -5.65 -14.58
CA ALA A 43 -16.71 -5.28 -15.99
C ALA A 43 -15.28 -4.89 -16.40
N LEU A 44 -14.60 -4.13 -15.54
CA LEU A 44 -13.22 -3.70 -15.74
C LEU A 44 -12.23 -4.87 -15.76
N ALA A 45 -12.31 -5.77 -14.78
CA ALA A 45 -11.50 -6.98 -14.71
C ALA A 45 -11.64 -7.82 -16.00
N ARG A 46 -12.88 -8.05 -16.45
CA ARG A 46 -13.16 -8.78 -17.69
C ARG A 46 -12.57 -8.11 -18.93
N LEU A 47 -12.61 -6.77 -19.00
CA LEU A 47 -12.08 -6.03 -20.14
C LEU A 47 -10.57 -6.20 -20.28
N TRP A 48 -9.84 -6.17 -19.16
CA TRP A 48 -8.38 -6.27 -19.14
C TRP A 48 -7.86 -7.69 -19.15
N LEU A 49 -8.59 -8.64 -18.57
CA LEU A 49 -8.23 -10.05 -18.68
C LEU A 49 -8.21 -10.52 -20.15
N ARG A 50 -9.09 -9.98 -21.00
CA ARG A 50 -9.05 -10.24 -22.47
C ARG A 50 -7.79 -9.72 -23.17
N ARG A 51 -7.04 -8.84 -22.52
CA ARG A 51 -5.79 -8.25 -23.03
C ARG A 51 -4.55 -8.82 -22.34
N ASP A 52 -4.73 -9.85 -21.49
CA ASP A 52 -3.67 -10.43 -20.66
C ASP A 52 -2.97 -9.39 -19.76
N ASP A 53 -3.70 -8.34 -19.35
CA ASP A 53 -3.15 -7.28 -18.52
C ASP A 53 -3.14 -7.73 -17.04
N PRO A 54 -2.00 -7.58 -16.32
CA PRO A 54 -1.87 -8.03 -14.94
C PRO A 54 -2.88 -7.36 -13.99
N VAL A 55 -3.35 -6.16 -14.30
CA VAL A 55 -4.39 -5.48 -13.53
C VAL A 55 -5.72 -6.21 -13.64
N GLY A 56 -6.04 -6.73 -14.84
CA GLY A 56 -7.24 -7.55 -15.07
C GLY A 56 -7.23 -8.82 -14.22
N ARG A 57 -6.07 -9.49 -14.14
CA ARG A 57 -5.88 -10.67 -13.29
C ARG A 57 -6.02 -10.35 -11.81
N ALA A 58 -5.33 -9.31 -11.34
CA ALA A 58 -5.37 -8.89 -9.94
C ALA A 58 -6.79 -8.53 -9.48
N LEU A 59 -7.56 -7.81 -10.32
CA LEU A 59 -8.96 -7.48 -10.00
C LEU A 59 -9.85 -8.72 -10.00
N ALA A 60 -9.65 -9.66 -10.94
CA ALA A 60 -10.40 -10.91 -10.97
C ALA A 60 -10.17 -11.75 -9.70
N ASP A 61 -8.90 -11.96 -9.34
CA ASP A 61 -8.53 -12.71 -8.13
C ASP A 61 -9.12 -12.07 -6.86
N LYS A 62 -9.13 -10.73 -6.79
CA LYS A 62 -9.79 -10.00 -5.70
C LYS A 62 -11.29 -10.19 -5.69
N LEU A 63 -11.96 -10.08 -6.84
CA LEU A 63 -13.42 -10.24 -6.92
C LEU A 63 -13.87 -11.65 -6.53
N ASP A 64 -13.06 -12.67 -6.82
CA ASP A 64 -13.33 -14.06 -6.47
C ASP A 64 -13.12 -14.33 -4.97
N ALA A 65 -12.14 -13.66 -4.35
CA ALA A 65 -11.83 -13.82 -2.92
C ALA A 65 -12.49 -12.77 -2.01
N CYS A 66 -13.22 -11.78 -2.54
CA CYS A 66 -13.66 -10.64 -1.73
C CYS A 66 -14.85 -10.93 -0.82
N ARG A 67 -14.91 -10.17 0.27
CA ARG A 67 -16.13 -9.96 1.05
C ARG A 67 -16.82 -8.69 0.58
N VAL A 68 -18.01 -8.82 0.01
CA VAL A 68 -18.81 -7.68 -0.41
C VAL A 68 -19.60 -7.12 0.77
N VAL A 69 -19.48 -5.81 1.01
CA VAL A 69 -20.18 -5.12 2.10
C VAL A 69 -21.00 -3.95 1.56
N ARG A 70 -22.01 -3.52 2.32
CA ARG A 70 -22.75 -2.28 2.03
C ARG A 70 -21.85 -1.06 2.28
N PRO A 71 -22.09 0.09 1.61
CA PRO A 71 -21.33 1.32 1.83
C PRO A 71 -21.20 1.71 3.31
N ASP A 72 -22.28 1.59 4.08
CA ASP A 72 -22.33 1.98 5.49
C ASP A 72 -21.61 0.99 6.43
N ALA A 73 -21.24 -0.18 5.91
CA ALA A 73 -20.56 -1.25 6.65
C ALA A 73 -19.08 -1.38 6.28
N VAL A 74 -18.54 -0.43 5.51
CA VAL A 74 -17.11 -0.38 5.16
C VAL A 74 -16.32 0.05 6.41
N PRO A 75 -15.35 -0.74 6.88
CA PRO A 75 -14.49 -0.31 7.98
C PRO A 75 -13.67 0.93 7.59
N PRO A 76 -13.47 1.90 8.50
CA PRO A 76 -12.80 3.18 8.20
C PRO A 76 -11.36 3.02 7.68
N SER A 77 -10.71 1.89 8.01
CA SER A 77 -9.35 1.56 7.61
C SER A 77 -9.24 0.86 6.25
N VAL A 78 -10.35 0.58 5.55
CA VAL A 78 -10.36 -0.17 4.27
C VAL A 78 -10.42 0.77 3.09
N ALA A 79 -9.45 0.63 2.18
CA ALA A 79 -9.37 1.37 0.93
C ALA A 79 -10.48 0.94 -0.03
N VAL A 80 -11.38 1.88 -0.35
CA VAL A 80 -12.46 1.69 -1.32
C VAL A 80 -12.46 2.83 -2.34
N LEU A 81 -13.22 2.69 -3.42
CA LEU A 81 -13.37 3.78 -4.38
C LEU A 81 -13.94 5.04 -3.70
N GLY A 82 -13.37 6.20 -4.05
CA GLY A 82 -13.67 7.49 -3.42
C GLY A 82 -12.93 7.74 -2.10
N SER A 83 -12.07 6.81 -1.64
CA SER A 83 -11.24 7.01 -0.45
C SER A 83 -9.91 7.65 -0.78
N TYR A 84 -9.44 8.52 0.12
CA TYR A 84 -8.05 8.96 0.14
C TYR A 84 -7.21 7.89 0.81
N VAL A 85 -6.15 7.46 0.13
CA VAL A 85 -5.20 6.48 0.62
C VAL A 85 -3.84 7.14 0.80
N VAL A 86 -3.22 6.91 1.94
CA VAL A 86 -1.81 7.23 2.18
C VAL A 86 -1.03 5.94 2.07
N TYR A 87 -0.10 5.85 1.13
CA TYR A 87 0.74 4.66 0.95
C TYR A 87 2.20 5.05 0.78
N ALA A 88 3.10 4.12 1.07
CA ALA A 88 4.52 4.26 0.72
C ALA A 88 4.94 3.07 -0.12
N LEU A 89 5.61 3.34 -1.24
CA LEU A 89 6.34 2.31 -1.97
C LEU A 89 7.51 1.81 -1.11
N GLU A 90 7.97 0.60 -1.37
CA GLU A 90 9.18 0.08 -0.72
C GLU A 90 10.37 1.04 -0.94
N GLY A 91 10.92 1.58 0.16
CA GLY A 91 11.99 2.59 0.14
C GLY A 91 11.57 3.99 -0.31
N GLY A 92 10.30 4.21 -0.60
CA GLY A 92 9.75 5.49 -1.07
C GLY A 92 9.18 6.38 0.03
N ALA A 93 8.94 7.65 -0.30
CA ALA A 93 8.22 8.56 0.57
C ALA A 93 6.71 8.27 0.56
N PRO A 94 5.97 8.55 1.65
CA PRO A 94 4.53 8.46 1.66
C PRO A 94 3.84 9.40 0.65
N GLU A 95 2.94 8.87 -0.14
CA GLU A 95 2.07 9.59 -1.08
C GLU A 95 0.62 9.51 -0.62
N CYS A 96 -0.16 10.57 -0.87
CA CYS A 96 -1.60 10.62 -0.62
C CYS A 96 -2.32 10.77 -1.96
N ARG A 97 -3.21 9.84 -2.30
CA ARG A 97 -4.00 9.88 -3.54
C ARG A 97 -5.44 9.45 -3.32
N LEU A 98 -6.36 9.98 -4.12
CA LEU A 98 -7.75 9.56 -4.19
C LEU A 98 -7.87 8.30 -5.06
N LEU A 99 -8.38 7.21 -4.50
CA LEU A 99 -8.62 5.98 -5.27
C LEU A 99 -9.89 6.13 -6.12
N VAL A 100 -9.75 6.08 -7.44
CA VAL A 100 -10.82 6.40 -8.40
C VAL A 100 -11.01 5.33 -9.46
N MET A 101 -12.18 5.35 -10.11
CA MET A 101 -12.39 4.58 -11.34
C MET A 101 -11.66 5.22 -12.53
N PRO A 102 -11.37 4.46 -13.60
CA PRO A 102 -10.65 4.98 -14.77
C PRO A 102 -11.34 6.19 -15.42
N GLU A 103 -12.67 6.23 -15.44
CA GLU A 103 -13.47 7.35 -15.95
C GLU A 103 -13.35 8.65 -15.13
N GLU A 104 -12.91 8.56 -13.88
CA GLU A 104 -12.74 9.69 -12.96
C GLU A 104 -11.27 10.11 -12.81
N TYR A 105 -10.36 9.40 -13.48
CA TYR A 105 -8.94 9.67 -13.45
C TYR A 105 -8.61 10.99 -14.15
N ARG A 106 -7.69 11.74 -13.56
CA ARG A 106 -7.11 12.95 -14.13
C ARG A 106 -5.62 12.90 -13.87
N GLU A 107 -4.83 13.44 -14.79
CA GLU A 107 -3.38 13.53 -14.66
C GLU A 107 -3.00 14.76 -13.80
N ASP A 108 -3.48 14.77 -12.55
CA ASP A 108 -3.26 15.83 -11.56
C ASP A 108 -2.26 15.43 -10.47
N GLY A 109 -1.84 14.16 -10.43
CA GLY A 109 -0.98 13.60 -9.39
C GLY A 109 -1.70 13.33 -8.06
N GLU A 110 -2.96 13.72 -7.93
CA GLU A 110 -3.78 13.56 -6.73
C GLU A 110 -4.65 12.31 -6.80
N ARG A 111 -4.83 11.75 -7.99
CA ARG A 111 -5.67 10.57 -8.23
C ARG A 111 -4.84 9.32 -8.51
N LEU A 112 -5.37 8.20 -8.06
CA LEU A 112 -4.87 6.87 -8.34
C LEU A 112 -6.01 6.04 -8.91
N ALA A 113 -5.95 5.74 -10.20
CA ALA A 113 -6.97 4.90 -10.81
C ALA A 113 -6.77 3.43 -10.45
N VAL A 114 -7.87 2.71 -10.25
CA VAL A 114 -7.85 1.23 -10.15
C VAL A 114 -7.41 0.54 -11.46
N SER A 115 -7.18 1.32 -12.53
CA SER A 115 -6.50 0.88 -13.76
C SER A 115 -4.99 0.79 -13.68
N THR A 116 -4.41 1.29 -12.61
CA THR A 116 -2.99 1.10 -12.34
C THR A 116 -2.79 -0.19 -11.54
N PRO A 117 -1.67 -0.90 -11.72
CA PRO A 117 -1.31 -2.05 -10.89
C PRO A 117 -1.39 -1.74 -9.39
N LEU A 118 -0.81 -0.60 -8.99
CA LEU A 118 -0.86 -0.14 -7.61
C LEU A 118 -2.29 0.16 -7.13
N GLY A 119 -3.11 0.86 -7.91
CA GLY A 119 -4.48 1.17 -7.54
C GLY A 119 -5.33 -0.09 -7.37
N ALA A 120 -5.19 -1.06 -8.27
CA ALA A 120 -5.83 -2.36 -8.12
C ALA A 120 -5.34 -3.12 -6.89
N ALA A 121 -4.04 -3.08 -6.58
CA ALA A 121 -3.45 -3.73 -5.41
C ALA A 121 -3.89 -3.10 -4.08
N LEU A 122 -4.06 -1.78 -4.01
CA LEU A 122 -4.54 -1.08 -2.82
C LEU A 122 -6.04 -1.24 -2.58
N LEU A 123 -6.84 -1.44 -3.63
CA LEU A 123 -8.29 -1.61 -3.50
C LEU A 123 -8.66 -2.80 -2.59
N GLY A 124 -9.44 -2.54 -1.55
CA GLY A 124 -9.88 -3.53 -0.56
C GLY A 124 -8.81 -3.92 0.46
N ALA A 125 -7.64 -3.28 0.44
CA ALA A 125 -6.63 -3.43 1.48
C ALA A 125 -6.96 -2.57 2.71
N THR A 126 -6.45 -2.98 3.86
CA THR A 126 -6.62 -2.32 5.16
C THR A 126 -5.35 -1.54 5.51
N ALA A 127 -5.49 -0.40 6.19
CA ALA A 127 -4.35 0.32 6.74
C ALA A 127 -3.44 -0.59 7.58
N GLY A 128 -2.13 -0.43 7.42
CA GLY A 128 -1.08 -1.29 7.96
C GLY A 128 -0.68 -2.46 7.05
N GLN A 129 -1.48 -2.80 6.03
CA GLN A 129 -1.18 -3.92 5.15
C GLN A 129 -0.16 -3.57 4.06
N TRP A 130 0.68 -4.55 3.75
CA TRP A 130 1.47 -4.56 2.52
C TRP A 130 0.65 -5.15 1.38
N VAL A 131 0.81 -4.57 0.19
CA VAL A 131 0.23 -5.07 -1.05
C VAL A 131 1.33 -5.21 -2.10
N GLU A 132 1.21 -6.22 -2.93
CA GLU A 132 2.08 -6.42 -4.09
C GLU A 132 1.28 -6.18 -5.36
N ALA A 133 1.91 -5.53 -6.34
CA ALA A 133 1.39 -5.30 -7.67
C ALA A 133 2.42 -5.80 -8.69
N MET A 134 1.92 -6.37 -9.79
CA MET A 134 2.72 -6.66 -10.97
C MET A 134 2.54 -5.53 -11.98
N GLU A 135 3.61 -4.82 -12.28
CA GLU A 135 3.65 -3.83 -13.35
C GLU A 135 3.50 -4.50 -14.72
N ARG A 136 3.08 -3.72 -15.72
CA ARG A 136 2.88 -4.22 -17.10
C ARG A 136 4.16 -4.65 -17.79
N ASP A 137 5.30 -4.17 -17.30
CA ASP A 137 6.64 -4.59 -17.73
C ASP A 137 7.16 -5.81 -16.95
N GLY A 138 6.34 -6.40 -16.08
CA GLY A 138 6.68 -7.57 -15.28
C GLY A 138 7.40 -7.27 -13.97
N ARG A 139 7.73 -6.01 -13.67
CA ARG A 139 8.34 -5.65 -12.38
C ARG A 139 7.35 -5.81 -11.24
N ARG A 140 7.84 -6.27 -10.08
CA ARG A 140 7.07 -6.27 -8.83
C ARG A 140 7.19 -4.94 -8.15
N LEU A 141 6.06 -4.43 -7.67
CA LEU A 141 5.98 -3.25 -6.84
C LEU A 141 5.32 -3.62 -5.51
N ALA A 142 5.98 -3.30 -4.41
CA ALA A 142 5.45 -3.47 -3.07
C ALA A 142 5.10 -2.10 -2.48
N ALA A 143 3.93 -2.00 -1.87
CA ALA A 143 3.46 -0.79 -1.21
C ALA A 143 2.84 -1.12 0.14
N ARG A 144 3.10 -0.27 1.14
CA ARG A 144 2.41 -0.32 2.43
C ARG A 144 1.30 0.71 2.45
N LEU A 145 0.06 0.26 2.67
CA LEU A 145 -1.05 1.16 2.94
C LEU A 145 -0.91 1.67 4.38
N LEU A 146 -0.71 2.97 4.55
CA LEU A 146 -0.49 3.61 5.84
C LEU A 146 -1.79 4.10 6.46
N ALA A 147 -2.68 4.67 5.64
CA ALA A 147 -3.95 5.22 6.11
C ALA A 147 -5.01 5.25 5.03
N VAL A 148 -6.27 5.32 5.46
CA VAL A 148 -7.45 5.50 4.60
C VAL A 148 -8.38 6.54 5.20
N SER A 149 -9.03 7.34 4.35
CA SER A 149 -10.14 8.22 4.72
C SER A 149 -11.23 8.21 3.65
N HIS A 150 -12.48 7.99 4.04
CA HIS A 150 -13.65 8.03 3.15
C HIS A 150 -14.20 9.45 2.92
N GLY A 151 -13.61 10.47 3.58
CA GLY A 151 -13.98 11.88 3.41
C GLY A 151 -12.78 12.76 3.06
N PRO A 152 -13.02 14.04 2.74
CA PRO A 152 -11.97 14.99 2.34
C PRO A 152 -10.99 15.36 3.46
N GLY A 153 -11.11 14.78 4.67
CA GLY A 153 -10.21 15.08 5.79
C GLY A 153 -8.72 14.90 5.47
N LEU A 154 -8.34 13.94 4.61
CA LEU A 154 -6.96 13.74 4.17
C LEU A 154 -6.53 14.67 3.01
N LEU A 155 -7.45 15.33 2.28
CA LEU A 155 -7.09 16.33 1.24
C LEU A 155 -6.36 17.53 1.85
N SER A 156 -6.72 17.91 3.08
CA SER A 156 -5.98 18.93 3.83
C SER A 156 -4.49 18.59 4.01
N LEU A 157 -4.11 17.32 3.84
CA LEU A 157 -2.74 16.81 3.93
C LEU A 157 -2.09 16.58 2.55
N ALA A 158 -2.87 16.62 1.47
CA ALA A 158 -2.44 16.24 0.12
C ALA A 158 -1.81 17.40 -0.68
N GLY A 159 -2.13 18.67 -0.38
CA GLY A 159 -1.67 19.84 -1.18
C GLY A 159 -0.49 20.64 -0.60
N GLY A 160 0.49 20.98 -1.45
CA GLY A 160 1.49 22.04 -1.23
C GLY A 160 2.57 21.81 -0.14
N SER A 161 3.36 22.85 0.16
CA SER A 161 4.38 22.86 1.24
C SER A 161 3.77 22.65 2.64
N ALA A 162 2.48 22.97 2.80
CA ALA A 162 1.68 22.65 3.98
C ALA A 162 1.37 21.16 4.10
N GLY A 163 1.06 20.48 2.99
CA GLY A 163 0.89 19.03 2.92
C GLY A 163 2.15 18.27 3.33
N ALA A 164 3.35 18.75 2.99
CA ALA A 164 4.61 18.14 3.44
C ALA A 164 4.76 18.17 4.98
N ARG A 165 4.44 19.31 5.61
CA ARG A 165 4.44 19.44 7.07
C ARG A 165 3.33 18.64 7.73
N ALA A 166 2.17 18.57 7.10
CA ALA A 166 1.04 17.82 7.63
C ALA A 166 1.23 16.29 7.46
N ARG A 167 1.91 15.85 6.39
CA ARG A 167 2.43 14.47 6.22
C ARG A 167 3.50 14.14 7.27
N ALA A 168 4.44 15.06 7.51
CA ALA A 168 5.46 14.89 8.56
C ALA A 168 4.82 14.86 9.97
N ARG A 169 3.81 15.70 10.22
CA ARG A 169 3.09 15.76 11.49
C ARG A 169 2.13 14.58 11.68
N TRP A 170 1.53 14.07 10.61
CA TRP A 170 0.74 12.82 10.63
C TRP A 170 1.66 11.61 10.82
N ALA A 171 2.81 11.57 10.15
CA ALA A 171 3.83 10.55 10.38
C ALA A 171 4.33 10.59 11.83
N ALA A 172 4.62 11.77 12.38
CA ALA A 172 5.01 11.93 13.79
C ALA A 172 3.90 11.51 14.78
N ALA A 173 2.63 11.84 14.50
CA ALA A 173 1.52 11.51 15.38
C ALA A 173 1.07 10.03 15.32
N ASN A 174 1.42 9.30 14.26
CA ASN A 174 0.99 7.90 14.05
C ASN A 174 2.18 6.91 13.96
N MET A 175 3.43 7.36 14.14
CA MET A 175 4.61 6.49 14.31
C MET A 175 4.92 6.13 15.76
N ASP A 176 4.16 6.64 16.75
CA ASP A 176 4.36 6.34 18.18
C ASP A 176 3.65 5.05 18.68
N ASP A 177 3.01 4.27 17.80
CA ASP A 177 2.25 3.06 18.19
C ASP A 177 3.08 1.75 18.11
N ASP A 178 4.39 1.84 18.38
CA ASP A 178 5.25 0.68 18.73
C ASP A 178 5.70 0.74 20.21
N ARG A 179 4.86 1.34 21.08
CA ARG A 179 4.96 1.06 22.51
C ARG A 179 4.27 -0.26 22.79
N SER A 180 5.09 -1.31 22.79
CA SER A 180 4.78 -2.62 23.37
C SER A 180 3.91 -2.49 24.64
N PRO A 181 2.83 -3.28 24.80
CA PRO A 181 2.23 -3.46 26.12
C PRO A 181 3.21 -4.30 26.95
N SER A 182 4.06 -3.63 27.73
CA SER A 182 4.79 -4.29 28.80
C SER A 182 3.78 -4.83 29.80
N ALA A 183 3.64 -6.15 29.82
CA ALA A 183 2.93 -6.90 30.82
C ALA A 183 3.34 -6.47 32.24
N THR A 184 2.36 -6.32 33.12
CA THR A 184 2.54 -6.40 34.58
C THR A 184 2.04 -7.76 35.03
#